data_AF-D0EIR0-F1
#
_entry.id   AF-D0EIR0-F1
#
_cell.length_a   1.000
_cell.length_b   1.000
_cell.length_c   1.000
_cell.angle_alpha   90.00
_cell.angle_beta   90.00
_cell.angle_gamma   90.00
#
_symmetry.space_group_name_H-M   'P 1'
#
loop_
_entity.id
_entity.type
_entity.pdbx_description
1 polymer ?
#
loop_
_entity_poly.entity_id
_entity_poly.type
_entity_poly.pdbx_seq_one_letter_code
_entity_poly.pdbx_strand_id
1 'polypeptide(L)'
;LPVNIFVQVPSCVPSAPGLENAGATLSAADVREALAWPNIIGLGEMMNFPGVAANDSKMVAEIAATGAAGLTVGGHYASPDLGRAFHAYAAGGPADDHEGTTVDDAIARVRQGMRAMLRLGSAWFDVAAQVKA
;
A
#
# COMPACT_ATOMS: atom_id res chain seq x y z
N LEU A 1 25.97 -4.36 2.53
CA LEU A 1 26.01 -3.25 3.51
C LEU A 1 25.84 -3.85 4.91
N PRO A 2 26.28 -3.22 6.00
CA PRO A 2 26.01 -3.71 7.36
C PRO A 2 24.54 -3.44 7.79
N VAL A 3 23.59 -3.57 6.85
CA VAL A 3 22.14 -3.43 7.05
C VAL A 3 21.43 -4.48 6.19
N ASN A 4 20.32 -5.00 6.70
CA ASN A 4 19.41 -5.82 5.93
C ASN A 4 18.47 -4.90 5.13
N ILE A 5 18.35 -5.13 3.82
CA ILE A 5 17.46 -4.37 2.94
C ILE A 5 16.45 -5.36 2.39
N PHE A 6 15.18 -5.11 2.72
CA PHE A 6 14.06 -5.85 2.16
C PHE A 6 13.36 -4.95 1.15
N VAL A 7 13.15 -5.47 -0.07
CA VAL A 7 12.67 -4.68 -1.20
C VAL A 7 11.26 -5.10 -1.56
N GLN A 8 10.42 -4.12 -1.86
CA GLN A 8 9.08 -4.34 -2.41
C GLN A 8 9.02 -3.85 -3.86
N VAL A 9 8.22 -4.51 -4.69
CA VAL A 9 8.01 -4.11 -6.09
C VAL A 9 7.21 -2.80 -6.13
N PRO A 10 7.60 -1.79 -6.92
CA PRO A 10 6.77 -0.59 -7.10
C PRO A 10 5.38 -0.94 -7.66
N SER A 11 4.33 -0.47 -7.00
CA SER A 11 2.93 -0.80 -7.30
C SER A 11 2.27 0.14 -8.32
N CYS A 12 2.61 1.42 -8.28
CA CYS A 12 1.91 2.45 -9.05
C CYS A 12 2.87 3.22 -9.95
N VAL A 13 3.29 2.60 -11.05
CA VAL A 13 4.19 3.22 -12.06
C VAL A 13 3.52 3.20 -13.44
N PRO A 14 3.14 4.37 -14.00
CA PRO A 14 2.99 5.67 -13.31
C PRO A 14 1.93 5.63 -12.21
N SER A 15 1.93 6.64 -11.34
CA SER A 15 0.95 6.80 -10.26
C SER A 15 -0.44 7.17 -10.78
N ALA A 16 -0.51 7.95 -11.86
CA ALA A 16 -1.72 8.45 -12.49
C ALA A 16 -1.63 8.32 -14.02
N PRO A 17 -1.86 7.11 -14.57
CA PRO A 17 -1.83 6.87 -16.01
C PRO A 17 -2.67 7.88 -16.81
N GLY A 18 -2.08 8.49 -17.83
CA GLY A 18 -2.74 9.50 -18.68
C GLY A 18 -2.73 10.94 -18.13
N LEU A 19 -2.30 11.14 -16.88
CA LEU A 19 -2.17 12.47 -16.25
C LEU A 19 -0.71 12.92 -16.06
N GLU A 20 0.24 12.03 -16.31
CA GLU A 20 1.67 12.28 -16.17
C GLU A 20 2.52 11.63 -17.27
N ASN A 21 3.78 12.07 -17.37
CA ASN A 21 4.78 11.47 -18.26
C ASN A 21 5.89 10.81 -17.44
N ALA A 22 5.81 9.50 -17.27
CA ALA A 22 6.77 8.72 -16.50
C ALA A 22 7.86 8.10 -17.37
N GLY A 23 9.02 7.82 -16.76
CA GLY A 23 10.13 7.12 -17.41
C GLY A 23 9.91 5.62 -17.61
N ALA A 24 8.83 5.06 -17.04
CA ALA A 24 8.48 3.65 -17.16
C ALA A 24 6.96 3.46 -16.98
N THR A 25 6.49 2.26 -17.31
CA THR A 25 5.16 1.76 -16.97
C THR A 25 5.30 0.32 -16.55
N LEU A 26 4.72 -0.05 -15.41
CA LEU A 26 4.66 -1.44 -14.95
C LEU A 26 3.27 -2.00 -15.20
N SER A 27 3.21 -3.14 -15.86
CA SER A 27 2.02 -3.98 -15.99
C SER A 27 1.96 -5.01 -14.88
N ALA A 28 0.79 -5.65 -14.71
CA ALA A 28 0.65 -6.78 -13.78
C ALA A 28 1.56 -7.97 -14.15
N ALA A 29 1.98 -8.10 -15.42
CA ALA A 29 2.94 -9.12 -15.83
C ALA A 29 4.37 -8.78 -15.33
N ASP A 30 4.77 -7.52 -15.44
CA ASP A 30 6.05 -7.03 -14.94
C ASP A 30 6.13 -7.17 -13.41
N VAL A 31 5.03 -6.83 -12.71
CA VAL A 31 4.94 -7.03 -11.25
C VAL A 31 5.07 -8.51 -10.90
N ARG A 32 4.35 -9.41 -11.59
CA ARG A 32 4.45 -10.85 -11.34
C ARG A 32 5.85 -11.39 -11.59
N GLU A 33 6.54 -10.92 -12.62
CA GLU A 33 7.94 -11.28 -12.86
C GLU A 33 8.83 -10.78 -11.71
N ALA A 34 8.69 -9.51 -11.33
CA ALA A 34 9.49 -8.91 -10.28
C ALA A 34 9.28 -9.58 -8.92
N LEU A 35 8.05 -10.02 -8.59
CA LEU A 35 7.75 -10.77 -7.36
C LEU A 35 8.53 -12.09 -7.23
N ALA A 36 9.03 -12.65 -8.33
CA ALA A 36 9.87 -13.85 -8.34
C ALA A 36 11.37 -13.55 -8.18
N TRP A 37 11.79 -12.28 -8.17
CA TRP A 37 13.19 -11.92 -8.03
C TRP A 37 13.71 -12.18 -6.62
N PRO A 38 15.01 -12.50 -6.47
CA PRO A 38 15.62 -12.66 -5.14
C PRO A 38 15.47 -11.40 -4.29
N ASN A 39 15.17 -11.58 -2.99
CA ASN A 39 15.04 -10.52 -1.98
C ASN A 39 13.81 -9.59 -2.12
N ILE A 40 12.89 -9.89 -3.03
CA ILE A 40 11.58 -9.24 -3.03
C ILE A 40 10.70 -9.85 -1.93
N ILE A 41 10.13 -8.99 -1.09
CA ILE A 41 9.29 -9.39 0.05
C ILE A 41 7.82 -9.02 -0.11
N GLY A 42 7.45 -8.40 -1.22
CA GLY A 42 6.07 -7.97 -1.44
C GLY A 42 5.89 -6.92 -2.51
N LEU A 43 4.65 -6.44 -2.59
CA LEU A 43 4.26 -5.29 -3.39
C LEU A 43 4.32 -4.04 -2.52
N GLY A 44 4.90 -2.98 -3.07
CA GLY A 44 5.07 -1.70 -2.39
C GLY A 44 3.74 -0.98 -2.21
N GLU A 45 3.82 0.16 -1.53
CA GLU A 45 2.69 0.97 -1.09
C GLU A 45 1.61 1.17 -2.18
N MET A 46 0.46 0.52 -2.04
CA MET A 46 -0.62 0.56 -3.03
C MET A 46 -1.40 1.89 -2.93
N MET A 47 -0.82 2.95 -3.50
CA MET A 47 -1.33 4.33 -3.39
C MET A 47 -2.53 4.63 -4.31
N ASN A 48 -2.77 3.82 -5.34
CA ASN A 48 -4.00 3.90 -6.13
C ASN A 48 -5.18 3.25 -5.37
N PHE A 49 -5.43 3.73 -4.14
CA PHE A 49 -6.54 3.29 -3.31
C PHE A 49 -7.92 3.51 -3.96
N PRO A 50 -8.17 4.53 -4.81
CA PRO A 50 -9.44 4.64 -5.54
C PRO A 50 -9.61 3.49 -6.53
N GLY A 51 -8.53 3.10 -7.23
CA GLY A 51 -8.55 1.96 -8.15
C GLY A 51 -8.85 0.65 -7.43
N VAL A 52 -8.21 0.39 -6.28
CA VAL A 52 -8.50 -0.79 -5.47
C VAL A 52 -9.96 -0.80 -5.00
N ALA A 53 -10.45 0.31 -4.43
CA ALA A 53 -11.83 0.43 -3.96
C ALA A 53 -12.87 0.28 -5.07
N ALA A 54 -12.52 0.65 -6.31
CA ALA A 54 -13.34 0.50 -7.50
C ALA A 54 -13.15 -0.84 -8.23
N ASN A 55 -12.33 -1.76 -7.69
CA ASN A 55 -12.01 -3.05 -8.28
C ASN A 55 -11.39 -2.92 -9.69
N ASP A 56 -10.46 -1.98 -9.85
CA ASP A 56 -9.68 -1.79 -11.07
C ASP A 56 -8.90 -3.07 -11.43
N SER A 57 -9.03 -3.48 -12.69
CA SER A 57 -8.48 -4.76 -13.16
C SER A 57 -6.96 -4.87 -13.02
N LYS A 58 -6.22 -3.77 -13.18
CA LYS A 58 -4.76 -3.79 -13.03
C LYS A 58 -4.39 -3.94 -11.56
N MET A 59 -4.99 -3.15 -10.68
CA MET A 59 -4.71 -3.20 -9.24
C MET A 59 -5.06 -4.57 -8.65
N VAL A 60 -6.22 -5.11 -9.01
CA VAL A 60 -6.65 -6.45 -8.58
C VAL A 60 -5.68 -7.53 -9.08
N ALA A 61 -5.19 -7.43 -10.32
CA ALA A 61 -4.26 -8.40 -10.88
C ALA A 61 -2.89 -8.38 -10.17
N GLU A 62 -2.37 -7.20 -9.83
CA GLU A 62 -1.12 -7.04 -9.09
C GLU A 62 -1.26 -7.62 -7.67
N ILE A 63 -2.33 -7.27 -6.96
CA ILE A 63 -2.61 -7.77 -5.61
C ILE A 63 -2.80 -9.30 -5.61
N ALA A 64 -3.55 -9.83 -6.58
CA ALA A 64 -3.74 -11.27 -6.72
C ALA A 64 -2.42 -12.01 -7.00
N ALA A 65 -1.53 -11.44 -7.83
CA ALA A 65 -0.21 -12.00 -8.07
C ALA A 65 0.64 -12.02 -6.80
N THR A 66 0.60 -10.95 -6.00
CA THR A 66 1.30 -10.88 -4.70
C THR A 66 0.78 -11.91 -3.71
N GLY A 67 -0.55 -12.04 -3.59
CA GLY A 67 -1.17 -13.05 -2.74
C GLY A 67 -0.84 -14.48 -3.19
N ALA A 68 -0.84 -14.75 -4.49
CA ALA A 68 -0.47 -16.05 -5.05
C ALA A 68 1.00 -16.41 -4.79
N ALA A 69 1.89 -15.41 -4.68
CA ALA A 69 3.28 -15.58 -4.29
C ALA A 69 3.47 -15.76 -2.77
N GLY A 70 2.41 -15.63 -1.97
CA GLY A 70 2.49 -15.68 -0.50
C GLY A 70 3.20 -14.49 0.12
N LEU A 71 3.22 -13.34 -0.58
CA LEU A 71 3.89 -12.12 -0.17
C LEU A 71 2.89 -11.05 0.31
N THR A 72 3.40 -10.01 0.98
CA THR A 72 2.59 -8.93 1.55
C THR A 72 2.34 -7.81 0.54
N VAL A 73 1.13 -7.27 0.53
CA VAL A 73 0.79 -6.02 -0.17
C VAL A 73 0.90 -4.86 0.82
N GLY A 74 1.83 -3.94 0.60
CA GLY A 74 1.91 -2.70 1.35
C GLY A 74 0.78 -1.74 0.97
N GLY A 75 0.26 -0.98 1.92
CA GLY A 75 -0.80 -0.02 1.68
C GLY A 75 -0.40 1.45 1.85
N HIS A 76 -1.29 2.32 1.38
CA HIS A 76 -1.19 3.77 1.34
C HIS A 76 -2.60 4.35 1.11
N TYR A 77 -3.37 4.47 2.18
CA TYR A 77 -4.72 5.05 2.14
C TYR A 77 -4.67 6.50 2.65
N ALA A 78 -4.31 7.42 1.76
CA ALA A 78 -4.11 8.84 2.08
C ALA A 78 -5.41 9.67 2.22
N SER A 79 -6.58 9.04 2.10
CA SER A 79 -7.86 9.72 2.28
C SER A 79 -8.25 9.79 3.76
N PRO A 80 -8.78 10.92 4.25
CA PRO A 80 -9.34 11.01 5.61
C PRO A 80 -10.71 10.32 5.73
N ASP A 81 -11.33 9.92 4.61
CA ASP A 81 -12.62 9.22 4.61
C ASP A 81 -12.44 7.75 4.95
N LEU A 82 -12.83 7.36 6.17
CA LEU A 82 -12.79 5.98 6.68
C LEU A 82 -14.09 5.20 6.44
N GLY A 83 -14.91 5.64 5.47
CA GLY A 83 -16.16 5.01 5.08
C GLY A 83 -15.99 3.79 4.17
N ARG A 84 -16.93 3.61 3.23
CA ARG A 84 -16.99 2.40 2.38
C ARG A 84 -15.74 2.20 1.53
N ALA A 85 -15.14 3.28 1.02
CA ALA A 85 -13.94 3.20 0.20
C ALA A 85 -12.75 2.65 1.00
N PHE A 86 -12.60 3.05 2.27
CA PHE A 86 -11.59 2.51 3.17
C PHE A 86 -11.79 1.01 3.43
N HIS A 87 -13.02 0.58 3.72
CA HIS A 87 -13.31 -0.84 3.90
C HIS A 87 -13.08 -1.66 2.62
N ALA A 88 -13.45 -1.12 1.46
CA ALA A 88 -13.18 -1.75 0.17
C ALA A 88 -11.68 -1.87 -0.09
N TYR A 89 -10.91 -0.83 0.24
CA TYR A 89 -9.45 -0.84 0.17
C TYR A 89 -8.84 -1.91 1.07
N ALA A 90 -9.20 -1.94 2.35
CA ALA A 90 -8.70 -2.94 3.30
C ALA A 90 -9.07 -4.38 2.88
N ALA A 91 -10.31 -4.59 2.43
CA ALA A 91 -10.76 -5.88 1.90
C ALA A 91 -10.07 -6.26 0.58
N GLY A 92 -9.54 -5.27 -0.16
CA GLY A 92 -8.87 -5.46 -1.43
C GLY A 92 -7.51 -6.16 -1.33
N GLY A 93 -6.90 -6.23 -0.14
CA GLY A 93 -5.65 -6.96 0.09
C GLY A 93 -4.47 -6.20 0.72
N PRO A 94 -4.37 -4.85 0.64
CA PRO A 94 -3.37 -4.09 1.40
C PRO A 94 -3.39 -4.45 2.89
N ALA A 95 -2.23 -4.82 3.43
CA ALA A 95 -2.09 -5.39 4.77
C ALA A 95 -1.62 -4.38 5.82
N ASP A 96 -1.10 -3.23 5.40
CA ASP A 96 -0.63 -2.15 6.25
C ASP A 96 -1.03 -0.79 5.68
N ASP A 97 -0.88 0.26 6.47
CA ASP A 97 -1.05 1.64 6.02
C ASP A 97 -0.24 2.57 6.92
N HIS A 98 0.40 3.56 6.30
CA HIS A 98 1.26 4.53 6.98
C HIS A 98 0.78 5.98 6.84
N GLU A 99 -0.40 6.18 6.25
CA GLU A 99 -0.95 7.51 5.97
C GLU A 99 -1.82 8.10 7.10
N GLY A 100 -2.16 7.30 8.11
CA GLY A 100 -2.92 7.76 9.28
C GLY A 100 -2.20 8.88 10.04
N THR A 101 -2.97 9.87 10.52
CA THR A 101 -2.43 11.00 11.30
C THR A 101 -3.18 11.30 12.60
N THR A 102 -4.26 10.58 12.87
CA THR A 102 -5.12 10.75 14.04
C THR A 102 -5.25 9.45 14.84
N VAL A 103 -5.70 9.56 16.09
CA VAL A 103 -5.98 8.37 16.92
C VAL A 103 -7.01 7.45 16.23
N ASP A 104 -8.05 8.06 15.65
CA ASP A 104 -9.10 7.32 14.94
C ASP A 104 -8.56 6.59 13.72
N ASP A 105 -7.54 7.13 13.04
CA ASP A 105 -6.89 6.44 11.93
C ASP A 105 -6.27 5.12 12.40
N ALA A 106 -5.41 5.17 13.41
CA ALA A 106 -4.74 3.98 13.94
C ALA A 106 -5.75 2.91 14.40
N ILE A 107 -6.80 3.33 15.13
CA ILE A 107 -7.90 2.45 15.56
C ILE A 107 -8.59 1.81 14.35
N ALA A 108 -8.95 2.58 13.33
CA ALA A 108 -9.68 2.09 12.17
C ALA A 108 -8.89 1.04 11.40
N ARG A 109 -7.59 1.26 11.15
CA ARG A 109 -6.71 0.31 10.45
C ARG A 109 -6.61 -1.01 11.20
N VAL A 110 -6.31 -0.94 12.50
CA VAL A 110 -6.16 -2.14 13.33
C VAL A 110 -7.48 -2.92 13.42
N ARG A 111 -8.63 -2.23 13.51
CA ARG A 111 -9.95 -2.88 13.50
C ARG A 111 -10.28 -3.59 12.18
N GLN A 112 -9.67 -3.21 11.07
CA GLN A 112 -9.79 -3.91 9.79
C GLN A 112 -8.75 -5.04 9.62
N GLY A 113 -7.89 -5.27 10.61
CA GLY A 113 -6.80 -6.24 10.53
C GLY A 113 -5.56 -5.73 9.79
N MET A 114 -5.52 -4.44 9.44
CA MET A 114 -4.34 -3.81 8.86
C MET A 114 -3.33 -3.45 9.95
N ARG A 115 -2.04 -3.45 9.61
CA ARG A 115 -1.00 -2.90 10.48
C ARG A 115 -0.94 -1.37 10.34
N ALA A 116 -1.22 -0.65 11.42
CA ALA A 116 -0.98 0.78 11.49
C ALA A 116 0.53 1.07 11.61
N MET A 117 1.12 1.65 10.57
CA MET A 117 2.53 2.03 10.52
C MET A 117 2.68 3.52 10.87
N LEU A 118 2.99 3.80 12.14
CA LEU A 118 3.15 5.18 12.61
C LEU A 118 4.47 5.77 12.12
N ARG A 119 4.43 6.95 11.49
CA ARG A 119 5.61 7.63 10.96
C ARG A 119 5.90 8.94 11.70
N LEU A 120 7.16 9.15 12.04
CA LEU A 120 7.70 10.41 12.55
C LEU A 120 8.76 10.90 11.56
N GLY A 121 8.62 12.12 11.06
CA GLY A 121 9.53 12.64 10.04
C GLY A 121 9.41 14.14 9.84
N SER A 122 9.94 14.63 8.72
CA SER A 122 9.99 16.06 8.41
C SER A 122 8.60 16.73 8.28
N ALA A 123 7.56 15.97 7.94
CA ALA A 123 6.20 16.47 7.79
C ALA A 123 5.16 15.83 8.74
N TRP A 124 5.56 14.88 9.59
CA TRP A 124 4.66 14.12 10.46
C TRP A 124 5.18 14.08 11.89
N PHE A 125 4.35 14.53 12.84
CA PHE A 125 4.67 14.68 14.28
C PHE A 125 3.65 13.98 15.19
N ASP A 126 2.77 13.19 14.58
CA ASP A 126 1.51 12.70 15.11
C ASP A 126 1.61 11.30 15.75
N VAL A 127 2.78 10.66 15.71
CA VAL A 127 3.05 9.41 16.45
C VAL A 127 2.62 9.52 17.90
N ALA A 128 2.95 10.63 18.58
CA ALA A 128 2.60 10.84 19.99
C ALA A 128 1.08 10.87 20.25
N ALA A 129 0.27 11.28 19.27
CA ALA A 129 -1.17 11.19 19.34
C ALA A 129 -1.62 9.74 19.07
N GLN A 130 -1.18 9.16 17.95
CA GLN A 130 -1.64 7.85 17.47
C GLN A 130 -1.30 6.67 18.40
N VAL A 131 -0.20 6.71 19.16
CA VAL A 131 0.15 5.64 20.11
C VAL A 131 -0.82 5.48 21.28
N LYS A 132 -1.80 6.39 21.43
CA LYS A 132 -2.84 6.35 22.47
C LYS A 132 -4.11 5.61 22.02
N ALA A 133 -4.13 5.09 20.79
CA ALA A 133 -5.22 4.32 20.19
C ALA A 133 -5.55 3.03 20.95
#